data_AF-A0A2I0NJ33-F1
#
_entry.id   AF-A0A2I0NJ33-F1
#
_cell.length_a   1.000
_cell.length_b   1.000
_cell.length_c   1.000
_cell.angle_alpha   90.00
_cell.angle_beta   90.00
_cell.angle_gamma   90.00
#
_symmetry.space_group_name_H-M   'P 1'
#
loop_
_entity.id
_entity.type
_entity.pdbx_description
1 polymer ?
#
loop_
_entity_poly.entity_id
_entity_poly.type
_entity_poly.pdbx_seq_one_letter_code
_entity_poly.pdbx_strand_id
1 'polypeptide(L)'
;MSEKELFHFTVGQLIELLKTLPQELPVLTSGYEGGFENFYPLCIIRVKHEPENEYYEGEFQVADDGDDDTFDAVVFRRVVRDE
;
A
#
# COMPACT_ATOMS: atom_id res chain seq x y z
N MET A 1 6.23 26.31 4.58
CA MET A 1 6.32 25.12 3.71
C MET A 1 5.48 25.37 2.49
N SER A 2 6.00 25.12 1.29
CA SER A 2 5.19 25.22 0.07
C SER A 2 4.22 24.03 -0.01
N GLU A 3 3.09 24.14 -0.72
CA GLU A 3 2.17 23.00 -0.90
C GLU A 3 2.86 21.75 -1.46
N LYS A 4 3.95 21.93 -2.24
CA LYS A 4 4.79 20.84 -2.76
C LYS A 4 5.57 20.06 -1.69
N GLU A 5 5.75 20.63 -0.50
CA GLU A 5 6.44 19.96 0.61
C GLU A 5 5.46 19.22 1.52
N LEU A 6 4.16 19.52 1.44
CA LEU A 6 3.13 18.92 2.30
C LEU A 6 2.55 17.62 1.72
N PHE A 7 2.42 17.53 0.40
CA PHE A 7 1.82 16.39 -0.27
C PHE A 7 2.85 15.63 -1.10
N HIS A 8 2.95 14.31 -0.90
CA HIS A 8 3.91 13.49 -1.63
C HIS A 8 3.54 13.32 -3.12
N PHE A 9 2.24 13.29 -3.41
CA PHE A 9 1.74 13.02 -4.76
C PHE A 9 0.49 13.85 -5.07
N THR A 10 0.42 14.35 -6.30
CA THR A 10 -0.84 14.75 -6.94
C THR A 10 -1.46 13.58 -7.69
N VAL A 11 -2.74 13.69 -8.06
CA VAL A 11 -3.43 12.69 -8.91
C VAL A 11 -2.67 12.43 -10.22
N GLY A 12 -2.18 13.48 -10.88
CA GLY A 12 -1.43 13.35 -12.13
C GLY A 12 -0.13 12.57 -11.95
N GLN A 13 0.65 12.87 -10.90
CA GLN A 13 1.88 12.14 -10.59
C GLN A 13 1.60 10.68 -10.22
N LEU A 14 0.52 10.42 -9.48
CA LEU A 14 0.12 9.06 -9.14
C LEU A 14 -0.26 8.25 -10.38
N ILE A 15 -1.04 8.82 -11.30
CA ILE A 15 -1.40 8.16 -12.56
C ILE A 15 -0.15 7.79 -13.37
N GLU A 16 0.78 8.73 -13.52
CA GLU A 16 2.02 8.45 -14.26
C GLU A 16 2.86 7.36 -13.57
N LEU A 17 2.92 7.34 -12.24
CA LEU A 17 3.58 6.27 -11.51
C LEU A 17 2.90 4.92 -11.72
N LEU A 18 1.57 4.85 -11.58
CA LEU A 18 0.79 3.62 -11.74
C LEU A 18 0.95 3.02 -13.14
N LYS A 19 1.06 3.84 -14.20
CA LYS A 19 1.30 3.39 -15.57
C LYS A 19 2.64 2.66 -15.77
N THR A 20 3.60 2.86 -14.86
CA THR A 20 4.92 2.21 -14.94
C THR A 20 4.97 0.83 -14.28
N LEU A 21 3.94 0.48 -13.51
CA LEU A 21 3.82 -0.81 -12.83
C LEU A 21 3.13 -1.86 -13.73
N PRO A 22 3.25 -3.17 -13.45
CA PRO A 22 2.46 -4.18 -14.15
C PRO A 22 0.96 -3.96 -13.87
N GLN A 23 0.16 -3.86 -14.93
CA GLN A 23 -1.23 -3.37 -14.89
C GLN A 23 -2.25 -4.41 -14.41
N GLU A 24 -1.82 -5.67 -14.33
CA GLU A 24 -2.59 -6.81 -13.86
C GLU A 24 -2.54 -7.00 -12.35
N LEU A 25 -1.61 -6.33 -11.66
CA LEU A 25 -1.43 -6.51 -10.22
C LEU A 25 -2.57 -5.84 -9.45
N PRO A 26 -3.09 -6.49 -8.39
CA PRO A 26 -4.04 -5.87 -7.48
C PRO A 26 -3.39 -4.73 -6.71
N VAL A 27 -4.23 -3.78 -6.29
CA VAL A 27 -3.84 -2.62 -5.49
C VAL A 27 -4.40 -2.75 -4.09
N LEU A 28 -3.53 -2.69 -3.08
CA LEU A 28 -3.89 -2.78 -1.67
C LEU A 28 -3.45 -1.53 -0.91
N THR A 29 -4.08 -1.28 0.24
CA THR A 29 -3.71 -0.22 1.18
C THR A 29 -3.37 -0.79 2.54
N SER A 30 -2.53 -0.10 3.32
CA SER A 30 -2.32 -0.45 4.72
C SER A 30 -3.62 -0.40 5.54
N GLY A 31 -3.71 -1.27 6.55
CA GLY A 31 -4.80 -1.34 7.52
C GLY A 31 -4.97 -0.08 8.39
N TYR A 32 -6.05 -0.05 9.18
CA TYR A 32 -6.66 1.16 9.71
C TYR A 32 -6.33 1.45 11.18
N GLU A 33 -5.96 2.71 11.48
CA GLU A 33 -6.52 3.49 12.60
C GLU A 33 -6.48 4.99 12.23
N GLY A 34 -7.65 5.56 11.88
CA GLY A 34 -8.01 7.00 11.88
C GLY A 34 -7.24 8.00 10.98
N GLY A 35 -7.86 9.14 10.68
CA GLY A 35 -7.21 10.30 10.03
C GLY A 35 -6.86 10.13 8.54
N PHE A 36 -6.07 11.07 8.02
CA PHE A 36 -5.54 11.05 6.65
C PHE A 36 -4.04 11.37 6.68
N GLU A 37 -3.23 10.59 5.97
CA GLU A 37 -1.79 10.80 5.86
C GLU A 37 -1.32 10.65 4.41
N ASN A 38 -0.10 11.14 4.14
CA ASN A 38 0.61 10.79 2.90
C ASN A 38 0.92 9.28 2.87
N PHE A 39 1.25 8.77 1.69
CA PHE A 39 1.79 7.42 1.51
C PHE A 39 3.23 7.45 1.01
N TYR A 40 3.98 6.38 1.31
CA TYR A 40 5.32 6.17 0.76
C TYR A 40 5.24 5.86 -0.74
N PRO A 41 6.34 6.00 -1.51
CA PRO A 41 6.39 5.52 -2.88
C PRO A 41 5.87 4.09 -3.03
N LEU A 42 5.11 3.84 -4.09
CA LEU A 42 4.48 2.54 -4.34
C LEU A 42 5.54 1.44 -4.44
N CYS A 43 5.26 0.30 -3.81
CA CYS A 43 6.07 -0.90 -3.90
C CYS A 43 5.21 -2.10 -4.30
N ILE A 44 5.84 -3.04 -5.00
CA ILE A 44 5.28 -4.37 -5.22
C ILE A 44 5.79 -5.26 -4.09
N ILE A 45 4.88 -5.92 -3.38
CA ILE A 45 5.22 -6.89 -2.34
C ILE A 45 4.44 -8.18 -2.56
N ARG A 46 5.01 -9.29 -2.08
CA ARG A 46 4.35 -10.59 -2.05
C ARG A 46 3.44 -10.68 -0.82
N VAL A 47 2.18 -11.02 -1.03
CA VAL A 47 1.15 -11.10 0.01
C VAL A 47 0.43 -12.44 -0.03
N LYS A 48 -0.27 -12.75 1.07
CA LYS A 48 -1.22 -13.85 1.19
C LYS A 48 -2.60 -13.34 1.60
N HIS A 49 -3.62 -14.11 1.27
CA HIS A 49 -5.02 -13.83 1.61
C HIS A 49 -5.42 -14.57 2.88
N GLU A 50 -5.82 -13.83 3.90
CA GLU A 50 -6.19 -14.30 5.23
C GLU A 50 -7.60 -13.81 5.59
N PRO A 51 -8.66 -14.36 4.99
CA PRO A 51 -10.03 -13.86 5.13
C PRO A 51 -10.61 -13.98 6.54
N GLU A 52 -10.02 -14.83 7.37
CA GLU A 52 -10.43 -15.06 8.75
C GLU A 52 -9.78 -14.08 9.74
N ASN A 53 -8.88 -13.19 9.27
CA ASN A 53 -8.26 -12.19 10.11
C ASN A 53 -9.27 -11.18 10.67
N GLU A 54 -8.98 -10.69 11.87
CA GLU A 54 -9.75 -9.61 12.45
C GLU A 54 -9.62 -8.33 11.60
N TYR A 55 -10.69 -7.53 11.54
CA TYR A 55 -10.77 -6.39 10.61
C TYR A 55 -9.67 -5.34 10.79
N TYR A 56 -9.08 -5.25 11.99
CA TYR A 56 -7.98 -4.32 12.29
C TYR A 56 -6.60 -4.87 11.89
N GLU A 57 -6.44 -6.19 11.79
CA GLU A 57 -5.23 -6.84 11.25
C GLU A 57 -5.20 -6.75 9.72
N GLY A 58 -6.38 -6.83 9.09
CA GLY A 58 -6.57 -6.76 7.65
C GLY A 58 -6.55 -8.12 6.97
N GLU A 59 -7.31 -8.21 5.87
CA GLU A 59 -7.54 -9.43 5.08
C GLU A 59 -6.29 -9.89 4.29
N PHE A 60 -5.31 -9.01 4.04
CA PHE A 60 -4.11 -9.34 3.28
C PHE A 60 -2.86 -9.09 4.12
N GLN A 61 -2.01 -10.10 4.21
CA GLN A 61 -0.79 -10.07 5.02
C GLN A 61 0.45 -10.21 4.15
N VAL A 62 1.59 -9.68 4.62
CA VAL A 62 2.88 -9.93 3.97
C VAL A 62 3.17 -11.43 4.02
N ALA A 63 3.58 -12.01 2.89
CA ALA A 63 3.92 -13.43 2.83
C ALA A 63 5.37 -13.67 3.29
N ASP A 64 5.56 -14.66 4.15
CA ASP A 64 6.85 -15.16 4.58
C ASP A 64 7.37 -16.27 3.65
N ASP A 65 8.62 -16.67 3.85
CA ASP A 65 9.20 -17.81 3.14
C ASP A 65 8.56 -19.12 3.62
N GLY A 66 7.84 -19.78 2.72
CA GLY A 66 7.11 -21.03 3.00
C GLY A 66 5.59 -20.87 3.03
N ASP A 67 5.07 -19.65 2.88
CA ASP A 67 3.65 -19.44 2.64
C ASP A 67 3.27 -19.92 1.23
N ASP A 68 2.18 -20.70 1.16
CA ASP A 68 1.54 -21.12 -0.09
C ASP A 68 0.50 -20.08 -0.55
N ASP A 69 0.01 -20.20 -1.78
CA ASP A 69 -1.06 -19.35 -2.35
C ASP A 69 -0.81 -17.83 -2.29
N THR A 70 0.45 -17.44 -2.41
CA THR A 70 0.87 -16.03 -2.42
C THR A 70 0.72 -15.37 -3.80
N PHE A 71 0.58 -14.04 -3.82
CA PHE A 71 0.57 -13.25 -5.04
C PHE A 71 1.23 -11.88 -4.84
N ASP A 72 1.65 -11.25 -5.94
CA ASP A 72 2.23 -9.90 -5.90
C ASP A 72 1.14 -8.83 -5.94
N ALA A 73 1.32 -7.75 -5.17
CA ALA A 73 0.39 -6.62 -5.13
C ALA A 73 1.13 -5.29 -5.04
N VAL A 74 0.55 -4.25 -5.64
CA VAL A 74 0.99 -2.86 -5.45
C VAL A 74 0.40 -2.34 -4.15
N VAL A 75 1.24 -1.87 -3.23
CA VAL A 75 0.79 -1.45 -1.89
C VAL A 75 0.97 0.06 -1.67
N PHE A 76 -0.13 0.68 -1.24
CA PHE A 76 -0.17 2.04 -0.71
C PHE A 76 0.04 1.99 0.80
N ARG A 77 1.29 2.17 1.24
CA ARG A 77 1.64 2.18 2.67
C ARG A 77 1.57 3.60 3.21
N ARG A 78 0.77 3.82 4.26
CA ARG A 78 0.73 5.10 4.99
C ARG A 78 2.09 5.49 5.53
N VAL A 79 2.40 6.78 5.50
CA VAL A 79 3.53 7.37 6.23
C VAL A 79 3.13 7.48 7.68
N VAL A 80 3.88 6.81 8.56
CA VAL A 80 3.71 6.98 10.00
C VAL A 80 4.54 8.20 10.39
N ARG A 81 3.91 9.20 11.02
CA ARG A 81 4.66 10.30 11.61
C ARG A 81 5.33 9.80 12.87
N ASP A 82 6.65 9.95 12.95
CA ASP A 82 7.34 9.90 14.23
C ASP A 82 6.82 11.07 15.09
N GLU A 83 6.54 10.83 16.37
CA GLU A 83 6.14 11.88 17.33
C GLU A 83 7.17 13.01 17.44
#